data_AF-A0A8T9CK90-F1
#
_entry.id   AF-A0A8T9CK90-F1
#
_cell.length_a   1.000
_cell.length_b   1.000
_cell.length_c   1.000
_cell.angle_alpha   90.00
_cell.angle_beta   90.00
_cell.angle_gamma   90.00
#
_symmetry.space_group_name_H-M   'P 1'
#
loop_
_entity.id
_entity.type
_entity.pdbx_description
1 polymer ?
#
loop_
_entity_poly.entity_id
_entity_poly.type
_entity_poly.pdbx_seq_one_letter_code
_entity_poly.pdbx_strand_id
1 'polypeptide(L)'
;MNTQQLKMKSAPVLPISCLIMGGTQLSRHYYVKGGIFFAIQVCFLLYLSDIVHTLIGLFTLGDVAQIRKGLTVIQGDNSIFMLVEGVIAAIIVGLFSTIYTLNIK
;
A
#
# COMPACT_ATOMS: atom_id res chain seq x y z
N MET A 1 -44.41 29.92 18.06
CA MET A 1 -43.79 29.40 16.83
C MET A 1 -42.59 28.56 17.23
N ASN A 2 -42.72 27.23 17.16
CA ASN A 2 -41.68 26.28 17.57
C ASN A 2 -40.85 25.89 16.35
N THR A 3 -39.77 26.61 16.09
CA THR A 3 -38.78 26.28 15.04
C THR A 3 -37.93 25.12 15.53
N GLN A 4 -38.48 23.91 15.40
CA GLN A 4 -37.73 22.66 15.42
C GLN A 4 -36.69 22.73 14.28
N GLN A 5 -35.45 23.04 14.66
CA GLN A 5 -34.28 22.99 13.79
C GLN A 5 -34.19 21.58 13.18
N LEU A 6 -34.44 21.48 11.88
CA LEU A 6 -34.16 20.27 11.11
C LEU A 6 -32.65 20.08 11.10
N LYS A 7 -32.15 19.31 12.06
CA LYS A 7 -30.76 18.85 12.12
C LYS A 7 -30.57 17.88 10.95
N MET A 8 -30.30 18.43 9.77
CA MET A 8 -29.84 17.64 8.64
C MET A 8 -28.62 16.86 9.10
N LYS A 9 -28.75 15.53 9.14
CA LYS A 9 -27.62 14.63 9.37
C LYS A 9 -26.64 14.93 8.24
N SER A 10 -25.63 15.76 8.54
CA SER A 10 -24.62 16.15 7.57
C SER A 10 -24.07 14.87 6.96
N ALA A 11 -24.06 14.81 5.63
CA ALA A 11 -23.38 13.74 4.91
C ALA A 11 -21.97 13.60 5.50
N PRO A 12 -21.45 12.37 5.68
CA PRO A 12 -20.08 12.20 6.14
C PRO A 12 -19.18 12.97 5.16
N VAL A 13 -18.64 14.10 5.61
CA VAL A 13 -17.72 14.90 4.81
C VAL A 13 -16.44 14.09 4.75
N LEU A 14 -16.25 13.37 3.65
CA LEU A 14 -15.03 12.59 3.44
C LEU A 14 -13.87 13.59 3.35
N PRO A 15 -12.92 13.57 4.30
CA PRO A 15 -11.82 14.51 4.23
C PRO A 15 -11.01 14.23 2.98
N ILE A 16 -10.51 15.28 2.33
CA ILE A 16 -9.67 15.20 1.12
C ILE A 16 -8.43 14.31 1.35
N SER A 17 -7.98 14.18 2.60
CA SER A 17 -6.94 13.23 3.01
C SER A 17 -7.28 11.74 2.77
N CYS A 18 -8.55 11.41 2.53
CA CYS A 18 -9.00 10.06 2.18
C CYS A 18 -8.75 9.72 0.71
N LEU A 19 -8.62 10.73 -0.17
CA LEU A 19 -8.32 10.50 -1.59
C LEU A 19 -6.82 10.75 -1.87
N ILE A 20 -6.31 11.84 -1.30
CA ILE A 20 -4.93 12.29 -1.49
C ILE A 20 -4.29 12.45 -0.11
N MET A 21 -3.37 11.56 0.23
CA MET A 21 -2.56 11.66 1.44
C MET A 21 -1.87 13.02 1.48
N GLY A 22 -1.91 13.66 2.65
CA GLY A 22 -1.36 14.99 2.84
C GLY A 22 -2.28 16.14 2.43
N GLY A 23 -3.43 15.89 1.80
CA GLY A 23 -4.34 16.93 1.32
C GLY A 23 -4.93 17.81 2.44
N THR A 24 -5.23 17.23 3.61
CA THR A 24 -5.72 18.00 4.77
C THR A 24 -4.64 18.87 5.40
N GLN A 25 -3.39 18.39 5.41
CA GLN A 25 -2.21 19.09 5.90
C GLN A 25 -1.82 20.23 4.96
N LEU A 26 -1.95 20.02 3.65
CA LEU A 26 -1.73 21.03 2.62
C LEU A 26 -2.73 22.19 2.74
N SER A 27 -4.02 21.88 2.95
CA SER A 27 -5.06 22.90 3.22
C SER A 27 -4.80 23.71 4.50
N ARG A 28 -4.11 23.12 5.48
CA ARG A 28 -3.72 23.76 6.74
C ARG A 28 -2.35 24.44 6.70
N HIS A 29 -1.78 24.66 5.51
CA HIS A 29 -0.47 25.31 5.29
C HIS A 29 0.73 24.55 5.88
N TYR A 30 0.56 23.27 6.23
CA TYR A 30 1.66 22.38 6.63
C TYR A 30 2.24 21.69 5.39
N TYR A 31 2.84 22.49 4.50
CA TYR A 31 3.33 22.05 3.19
C TYR A 31 4.35 20.90 3.26
N VAL A 32 5.27 20.94 4.23
CA VAL A 32 6.32 19.91 4.35
C VAL A 32 5.71 18.55 4.70
N LYS A 33 4.85 18.49 5.73
CA LYS A 33 4.19 17.23 6.12
C LYS A 33 3.25 16.73 5.02
N GLY A 34 2.44 17.62 4.44
CA GLY A 34 1.54 17.26 3.35
C GLY A 34 2.28 16.72 2.13
N GLY A 35 3.39 17.38 1.76
CA GLY A 35 4.25 16.95 0.65
C GLY A 35 4.89 15.58 0.88
N ILE A 36 5.35 15.28 2.09
CA ILE A 36 5.91 13.95 2.42
C ILE A 36 4.84 12.86 2.28
N PHE A 37 3.64 13.06 2.84
CA PHE A 37 2.55 12.10 2.71
C PHE A 37 2.12 11.87 1.26
N PHE A 38 2.04 12.96 0.48
CA PHE A 38 1.73 12.87 -0.94
C PHE A 38 2.81 12.13 -1.72
N ALA A 39 4.10 12.44 -1.49
CA ALA A 39 5.22 11.78 -2.14
C ALA A 39 5.24 10.26 -1.84
N ILE A 40 4.95 9.86 -0.59
CA ILE A 40 4.82 8.45 -0.22
C ILE A 40 3.70 7.78 -1.02
N GLN A 41 2.54 8.43 -1.15
CA GLN A 41 1.43 7.91 -1.95
C GLN A 41 1.81 7.75 -3.43
N VAL A 42 2.45 8.76 -4.01
CA VAL A 42 2.92 8.70 -5.41
C VAL A 42 3.92 7.57 -5.61
N CYS A 43 4.95 7.46 -4.75
CA CYS A 43 5.92 6.38 -4.82
C CYS A 43 5.25 5.01 -4.72
N PHE A 44 4.32 4.82 -3.78
CA PHE A 44 3.60 3.55 -3.65
C PHE A 44 2.78 3.21 -4.90
N LEU A 45 2.10 4.20 -5.50
CA LEU A 45 1.33 4.00 -6.73
C LEU A 45 2.22 3.68 -7.93
N LEU A 46 3.42 4.26 -8.04
CA LEU A 46 4.37 3.96 -9.10
C LEU A 46 4.85 2.50 -9.07
N TYR A 47 5.09 1.96 -7.87
CA TYR A 47 5.53 0.58 -7.67
C TYR A 47 4.37 -0.40 -7.42
N LEU A 48 3.12 0.04 -7.55
CA LEU A 48 1.97 -0.79 -7.18
C LEU A 48 1.90 -2.09 -8.00
N SER A 49 2.19 -2.02 -9.30
CA SER A 49 2.20 -3.19 -10.17
C SER A 49 3.25 -4.22 -9.71
N ASP A 50 4.47 -3.76 -9.46
CA ASP A 50 5.57 -4.63 -9.01
C ASP A 50 5.26 -5.24 -7.65
N ILE A 51 4.77 -4.44 -6.69
CA ILE A 51 4.37 -4.91 -5.37
C ILE A 51 3.31 -6.03 -5.48
N VAL A 52 2.32 -5.86 -6.37
CA VAL A 52 1.28 -6.88 -6.59
C VAL A 52 1.88 -8.15 -7.19
N HIS A 53 2.72 -8.04 -8.22
CA HIS A 53 3.38 -9.21 -8.83
C HIS A 53 4.26 -9.96 -7.83
N THR A 54 5.04 -9.24 -7.04
CA THR A 54 5.93 -9.80 -6.01
C THR A 54 5.14 -10.42 -4.84
N LEU A 55 3.99 -9.85 -4.48
CA LEU A 55 3.07 -10.46 -3.51
C LEU A 55 2.43 -11.75 -4.03
N ILE A 56 2.04 -11.79 -5.31
CA ILE A 56 1.57 -13.02 -5.94
C ILE A 56 2.70 -14.07 -5.96
N GLY A 57 3.92 -13.64 -6.29
CA GLY A 57 5.14 -14.45 -6.24
C GLY A 57 5.43 -15.02 -4.85
N LEU A 58 5.08 -14.31 -3.78
CA LEU A 58 5.17 -14.80 -2.40
C LEU A 58 4.24 -16.01 -2.16
N PHE A 59 3.07 -16.05 -2.78
CA PHE A 59 2.14 -17.17 -2.64
C PHE A 59 2.48 -18.33 -3.54
N THR A 60 2.97 -18.08 -4.76
CA THR A 60 3.32 -19.14 -5.72
C THR A 60 4.68 -19.77 -5.42
N LEU A 61 5.61 -19.02 -4.83
CA LEU A 61 6.97 -19.46 -4.50
C LEU A 61 7.80 -19.96 -5.71
N GLY A 62 7.37 -19.63 -6.93
CA GLY A 62 7.94 -20.10 -8.21
C GLY A 62 7.13 -21.24 -8.81
N ASP A 63 6.90 -21.19 -10.12
CA ASP A 63 6.10 -22.20 -10.84
C ASP A 63 6.97 -23.41 -11.25
N VAL A 64 8.28 -23.22 -11.36
CA VAL A 64 9.22 -24.28 -11.76
C VAL A 64 9.91 -24.89 -10.54
N ALA A 65 9.41 -26.04 -10.09
CA ALA A 65 10.05 -26.82 -9.03
C ALA A 65 11.44 -27.32 -9.45
N GLN A 66 12.39 -27.31 -8.52
CA GLN A 66 13.73 -27.85 -8.75
C GLN A 66 13.67 -29.37 -8.99
N ILE A 67 14.05 -29.81 -10.19
CA ILE A 67 14.01 -31.23 -10.55
C ILE A 67 15.39 -31.84 -10.40
N ARG A 68 15.51 -32.92 -9.61
CA ARG A 68 16.72 -33.77 -9.61
C ARG A 68 16.54 -34.90 -10.62
N LYS A 69 17.35 -34.91 -11.67
CA LYS A 69 17.49 -36.07 -12.57
C LYS A 69 18.79 -36.79 -12.26
N GLY A 70 18.72 -37.89 -11.51
CA GLY A 70 19.90 -38.64 -11.08
C GLY A 70 20.85 -37.80 -10.21
N LEU A 71 22.12 -37.70 -10.61
CA LEU A 71 23.15 -36.86 -9.95
C LEU A 71 23.11 -35.39 -10.38
N THR A 72 22.31 -35.04 -11.41
CA THR A 72 22.20 -33.67 -11.91
C THR A 72 21.04 -32.93 -11.26
N VAL A 73 21.34 -31.76 -10.69
CA VAL A 73 20.34 -30.84 -10.14
C VAL A 73 20.04 -29.80 -11.22
N ILE A 74 18.82 -29.82 -11.76
CA ILE A 74 18.34 -28.77 -12.63
C ILE A 74 17.70 -27.72 -11.72
N GLN A 75 18.34 -26.56 -11.64
CA GLN A 75 17.86 -25.45 -10.81
C GLN A 75 16.51 -24.98 -11.37
N GLY A 76 15.49 -24.96 -10.50
CA GLY A 76 14.20 -24.34 -10.79
C GLY A 76 14.26 -22.84 -10.51
N ASP A 77 13.10 -22.20 -10.39
CA ASP A 77 13.03 -20.79 -10.00
C ASP A 77 13.70 -20.58 -8.63
N ASN A 78 14.30 -19.41 -8.43
CA ASN A 78 14.94 -19.04 -7.16
C ASN A 78 13.86 -18.74 -6.10
N SER A 79 13.22 -19.78 -5.57
CA SER A 79 12.11 -19.69 -4.61
C SER A 79 12.47 -18.91 -3.35
N ILE A 80 13.73 -18.97 -2.90
CA ILE A 80 14.23 -18.15 -1.77
C ILE A 80 14.20 -16.66 -2.13
N PHE A 81 14.55 -16.30 -3.36
CA PHE A 81 14.57 -14.91 -3.81
C PHE A 81 13.13 -14.36 -3.90
N MET A 82 12.22 -15.11 -4.53
CA MET A 82 10.79 -14.74 -4.57
C MET A 82 10.17 -14.63 -3.18
N LEU A 83 10.55 -15.51 -2.25
CA LEU A 83 10.10 -15.42 -0.86
C LEU A 83 10.60 -14.13 -0.19
N VAL A 84 11.89 -13.82 -0.32
CA VAL A 84 12.47 -12.60 0.30
C VAL A 84 11.85 -11.34 -0.29
N GLU A 85 11.76 -11.23 -1.62
CA GLU A 85 11.13 -10.09 -2.28
C GLU A 85 9.67 -9.96 -1.89
N GLY A 86 8.94 -11.07 -1.85
CA GLY A 86 7.56 -11.16 -1.40
C GLY A 86 7.35 -10.62 0.02
N VAL A 87 8.20 -11.04 0.96
CA VAL A 87 8.14 -10.57 2.35
C VAL A 87 8.44 -9.07 2.43
N ILE A 88 9.43 -8.58 1.68
CA ILE A 88 9.73 -7.13 1.62
C ILE A 88 8.52 -6.36 1.08
N ALA A 89 7.88 -6.84 0.01
CA ALA A 89 6.68 -6.23 -0.54
C ALA A 89 5.52 -6.20 0.48
N ALA A 90 5.32 -7.28 1.23
CA ALA A 90 4.32 -7.34 2.31
C ALA A 90 4.59 -6.30 3.42
N ILE A 91 5.86 -6.14 3.83
CA ILE A 91 6.26 -5.12 4.80
C ILE A 91 5.97 -3.71 4.26
N ILE A 92 6.31 -3.43 3.00
CA ILE A 92 6.04 -2.14 2.35
C ILE A 92 4.54 -1.83 2.37
N VAL A 93 3.68 -2.80 2.02
CA VAL A 93 2.22 -2.64 2.06
C VAL A 93 1.72 -2.39 3.49
N GLY A 94 2.25 -3.12 4.48
CA GLY A 94 1.90 -2.91 5.89
C GLY A 94 2.31 -1.52 6.40
N LEU A 95 3.51 -1.06 6.05
CA LEU A 95 3.99 0.27 6.39
C LEU A 95 3.15 1.35 5.71
N PHE A 96 2.88 1.21 4.41
CA PHE A 96 2.03 2.13 3.66
C PHE A 96 0.63 2.24 4.29
N SER A 97 0.01 1.10 4.62
CA SER A 97 -1.30 1.05 5.28
C SER A 97 -1.28 1.76 6.64
N THR A 98 -0.21 1.59 7.42
CA THR A 98 -0.05 2.28 8.70
C THR A 98 0.09 3.79 8.51
N ILE A 99 0.92 4.24 7.57
CA ILE A 99 1.09 5.67 7.27
C ILE A 99 -0.22 6.28 6.74
N TYR A 100 -0.96 5.53 5.91
CA TYR A 100 -2.25 5.94 5.37
C TYR A 100 -3.29 6.15 6.48
N THR A 101 -3.39 5.21 7.43
CA THR A 101 -4.30 5.36 8.58
C THR A 101 -3.89 6.53 9.48
N LEU A 102 -2.59 6.77 9.69
CA LEU A 102 -2.08 7.94 10.41
C LEU A 102 -2.35 9.27 9.67
N ASN A 103 -2.46 9.25 8.35
CA ASN A 103 -2.81 10.45 7.57
C ASN A 103 -4.30 10.80 7.65
N ILE A 104 -5.18 9.80 7.79
CA ILE A 104 -6.63 10.02 7.92
C ILE A 104 -7.01 10.48 9.33
N LYS A 105 -6.29 9.99 10.35
CA LYS A 105 -6.52 10.31 11.76
C LYS A 105 -6.00 11.70 12.14
#